data_AF-A0A4Z0KLH2-F1
#
_entry.id   AF-A0A4Z0KLH2-F1
#
_cell.length_a   1.000
_cell.length_b   1.000
_cell.length_c   1.000
_cell.angle_alpha   90.00
_cell.angle_beta   90.00
_cell.angle_gamma   90.00
#
_symmetry.space_group_name_H-M   'P 1'
#
loop_
_entity.id
_entity.type
_entity.pdbx_description
1 polymer ?
#
loop_
_entity_poly.entity_id
_entity_poly.type
_entity_poly.pdbx_seq_one_letter_code
_entity_poly.pdbx_strand_id
1 'polypeptide(L)'
;MPNHTLFRISAVARDGARLALGAAILACALPLAACDTGVDPRQPSTSSPSESAASESPSDDASALDPTGKWTSPEAGDPFLEFAEDGSLKGSDGCNAISTTWKVEDDTVIIESFMSTQKACAGVDTWLSKAASASIEGNVMKVMDGQGKVIGGLEKEDK
;
A
#
# COMPACT_ATOMS: atom_id res chain seq x y z
N MET A 1 -48.49 -12.13 -21.80
CA MET A 1 -47.43 -13.03 -21.28
C MET A 1 -46.22 -12.95 -22.22
N PRO A 2 -45.06 -12.38 -21.81
CA PRO A 2 -43.81 -12.55 -22.54
C PRO A 2 -42.98 -13.71 -21.98
N ASN A 3 -42.45 -14.50 -22.91
CA ASN A 3 -41.72 -15.75 -22.72
C ASN A 3 -40.40 -15.59 -21.95
N HIS A 4 -40.21 -16.44 -20.94
CA HIS A 4 -38.94 -16.65 -20.26
C HIS A 4 -37.94 -17.33 -21.19
N THR A 5 -36.90 -16.60 -21.62
CA THR A 5 -35.72 -17.19 -22.25
C THR A 5 -34.75 -17.60 -21.15
N LEU A 6 -34.70 -18.90 -20.88
CA LEU A 6 -33.78 -19.53 -19.92
C LEU A 6 -32.35 -19.53 -20.49
N PHE A 7 -31.51 -18.62 -20.02
CA PHE A 7 -30.06 -18.69 -20.26
C PHE A 7 -29.44 -19.69 -19.27
N ARG A 8 -29.09 -20.88 -19.79
CA ARG A 8 -28.22 -21.84 -19.10
C ARG A 8 -26.79 -21.33 -19.20
N ILE A 9 -26.22 -20.88 -18.07
CA ILE A 9 -24.78 -20.61 -17.98
C ILE A 9 -24.11 -21.92 -17.59
N SER A 10 -23.43 -22.53 -18.57
CA SER A 10 -22.56 -23.68 -18.38
C SER A 10 -21.38 -23.32 -17.48
N ALA A 11 -21.13 -24.12 -16.45
CA ALA A 11 -19.90 -24.09 -15.67
C ALA A 11 -18.72 -24.40 -16.59
N VAL A 12 -17.71 -23.52 -16.64
CA VAL A 12 -16.40 -23.84 -17.21
C VAL A 12 -15.50 -24.36 -16.10
N ALA A 13 -14.93 -25.53 -16.35
CA ALA A 13 -14.09 -26.27 -15.43
C ALA A 13 -12.72 -25.61 -15.23
N ARG A 14 -12.13 -25.88 -14.06
CA ARG A 14 -10.75 -25.56 -13.68
C ARG A 14 -9.78 -26.35 -14.57
N ASP A 15 -8.82 -25.67 -15.17
CA ASP A 15 -7.59 -26.31 -15.67
C ASP A 15 -6.39 -25.74 -14.92
N GLY A 16 -5.70 -26.64 -14.21
CA GLY A 16 -4.49 -26.33 -13.47
C GLY A 16 -3.27 -26.46 -14.35
N ALA A 17 -2.35 -25.50 -14.25
CA ALA A 17 -1.01 -25.64 -14.81
C ALA A 17 -0.01 -25.84 -13.67
N ARG A 18 0.41 -27.09 -13.46
CA ARG A 18 1.66 -27.44 -12.77
C ARG A 18 2.73 -27.62 -13.84
N LEU A 19 3.75 -26.78 -13.83
CA LEU A 19 5.03 -26.96 -14.54
C LEU A 19 6.08 -26.14 -13.77
N ALA A 20 7.34 -26.51 -13.63
CA ALA A 20 8.06 -27.78 -13.70
C ALA A 20 9.42 -27.47 -13.05
N LEU A 21 10.00 -28.49 -12.42
CA LEU A 21 11.30 -28.48 -11.77
C LEU A 21 12.42 -28.09 -12.76
N GLY A 22 13.21 -27.07 -12.42
CA GLY A 22 14.42 -26.69 -13.15
C GLY A 22 15.60 -26.54 -12.20
N ALA A 23 16.33 -27.64 -11.96
CA ALA A 23 17.61 -27.64 -11.28
C ALA A 23 18.72 -27.64 -12.34
N ALA A 24 19.63 -26.66 -12.27
CA ALA A 24 20.95 -26.77 -12.89
C ALA A 24 21.98 -25.99 -12.07
N ILE A 25 22.89 -26.75 -11.48
CA ILE A 25 24.02 -26.35 -10.64
C ILE A 25 25.10 -25.74 -11.54
N LEU A 26 25.69 -24.62 -11.14
CA LEU A 26 27.07 -24.33 -11.52
C LEU A 26 27.83 -23.77 -10.31
N ALA A 27 28.59 -24.67 -9.69
CA ALA A 27 29.58 -24.35 -8.68
C ALA A 27 30.83 -23.78 -9.36
N CYS A 28 31.22 -22.57 -8.97
CA CYS A 28 32.61 -22.12 -9.05
C CYS A 28 33.03 -21.74 -7.64
N ALA A 29 33.75 -22.65 -7.00
CA ALA A 29 34.49 -22.39 -5.79
C ALA A 29 35.88 -21.87 -6.14
N LEU A 30 36.41 -21.00 -5.27
CA LEU A 30 37.79 -20.95 -4.73
C LEU A 30 38.37 -19.53 -4.64
N PRO A 31 39.24 -19.30 -3.64
CA PRO A 31 39.08 -18.24 -2.65
C PRO A 31 40.24 -17.25 -2.69
N LEU A 32 40.07 -16.07 -2.10
CA LEU A 32 41.20 -15.28 -1.62
C LEU A 32 40.85 -14.72 -0.25
N ALA A 33 41.46 -15.33 0.75
CA ALA A 33 41.62 -14.74 2.07
C ALA A 33 42.46 -13.46 1.94
N ALA A 34 41.97 -12.39 2.53
CA ALA A 34 42.82 -11.30 2.98
C ALA A 34 42.39 -10.97 4.41
N CYS A 35 43.00 -11.68 5.36
CA CYS A 35 43.15 -11.15 6.71
C CYS A 35 44.27 -10.12 6.63
N ASP A 36 43.95 -8.83 6.64
CA ASP A 36 44.90 -7.82 7.07
C ASP A 36 44.67 -7.58 8.56
N THR A 37 45.46 -8.26 9.39
CA THR A 37 45.62 -7.90 10.80
C THR A 37 46.91 -7.10 10.93
N GLY A 38 46.92 -5.87 10.43
CA GLY A 38 47.96 -4.88 10.73
C GLY A 38 47.72 -4.23 12.09
N VAL A 39 48.03 -4.93 13.19
CA VAL A 39 48.15 -4.30 14.52
C VAL A 39 49.61 -3.89 14.69
N ASP A 40 49.90 -2.62 14.44
CA ASP A 40 51.20 -2.00 14.72
C ASP A 40 51.35 -1.74 16.24
N PRO A 41 52.37 -2.29 16.93
CA PRO A 41 52.50 -2.11 18.38
C PRO A 41 53.04 -0.75 18.84
N ARG A 42 53.17 0.28 17.97
CA ARG A 42 53.80 1.54 18.37
C ARG A 42 53.18 2.75 17.67
N GLN A 43 52.01 3.21 18.11
CA GLN A 43 51.82 4.66 18.29
C GLN A 43 50.67 5.02 19.23
N PRO A 44 50.86 6.08 20.05
CA PRO A 44 49.97 6.46 21.13
C PRO A 44 48.75 7.23 20.62
N SER A 45 47.73 7.25 21.48
CA SER A 45 46.48 8.02 21.39
C SER A 45 46.64 9.35 20.66
N THR A 46 45.94 9.51 19.53
CA THR A 46 45.55 10.83 19.03
C THR A 46 44.30 10.76 18.14
N SER A 47 43.24 11.36 18.66
CA SER A 47 42.10 12.03 18.02
C SER A 47 41.35 11.38 16.85
N SER A 48 40.03 11.19 17.08
CA SER A 48 39.00 11.09 16.05
C SER A 48 39.27 12.02 14.86
N PRO A 49 39.37 11.50 13.63
CA PRO A 49 38.94 12.25 12.47
C PRO A 49 37.42 12.25 12.49
N SER A 50 36.89 13.46 12.48
CA SER A 50 35.53 13.78 12.09
C SER A 50 35.16 13.00 10.83
N GLU A 51 34.38 11.94 10.97
CA GLU A 51 33.65 11.35 9.87
C GLU A 51 32.54 12.34 9.54
N SER A 52 32.87 13.32 8.69
CA SER A 52 31.90 13.84 7.75
C SER A 52 31.45 12.64 6.91
N ALA A 53 30.51 11.87 7.45
CA ALA A 53 29.50 11.28 6.59
C ALA A 53 28.94 12.46 5.83
N ALA A 54 29.28 12.53 4.55
CA ALA A 54 28.52 13.32 3.63
C ALA A 54 27.07 12.93 3.88
N SER A 55 26.30 13.88 4.41
CA SER A 55 24.87 13.91 4.18
C SER A 55 24.73 13.89 2.66
N GLU A 56 24.65 12.69 2.10
CA GLU A 56 23.81 12.47 0.94
C GLU A 56 22.40 12.78 1.47
N SER A 57 22.04 14.06 1.45
CA SER A 57 20.65 14.43 1.35
C SER A 57 20.21 13.84 0.01
N PRO A 58 19.32 12.83 -0.04
CA PRO A 58 18.56 12.63 -1.25
C PRO A 58 17.72 13.90 -1.41
N SER A 59 18.25 14.86 -2.15
CA SER A 59 17.44 15.78 -2.93
C SER A 59 16.99 15.00 -4.15
N ASP A 60 16.08 14.07 -3.93
CA ASP A 60 15.18 13.68 -4.99
C ASP A 60 13.95 14.56 -4.82
N ASP A 61 13.62 15.26 -5.89
CA ASP A 61 12.34 15.89 -6.15
C ASP A 61 11.26 14.78 -6.26
N ALA A 62 11.19 13.92 -5.24
CA ALA A 62 10.07 13.05 -4.99
C ALA A 62 8.96 14.01 -4.54
N SER A 63 8.06 14.35 -5.47
CA SER A 63 6.80 14.97 -5.11
C SER A 63 6.17 14.10 -4.03
N ALA A 64 6.32 14.53 -2.77
CA ALA A 64 5.79 13.79 -1.64
C ALA A 64 4.32 13.52 -1.91
N LEU A 65 3.90 12.25 -1.81
CA LEU A 65 2.51 11.90 -2.00
C LEU A 65 1.65 12.77 -1.09
N ASP A 66 0.68 13.47 -1.70
CA ASP A 66 -0.26 14.31 -0.99
C ASP A 66 -1.66 13.68 -0.96
N PRO A 67 -1.96 12.86 0.06
CA PRO A 67 -3.29 12.31 0.25
C PRO A 67 -4.29 13.33 0.80
N THR A 68 -3.86 14.53 1.22
CA THR A 68 -4.75 15.47 1.91
C THR A 68 -5.94 15.89 1.04
N GLY A 69 -7.06 16.20 1.71
CA GLY A 69 -8.32 16.53 1.05
C GLY A 69 -9.29 15.35 0.97
N LYS A 70 -10.35 15.55 0.19
CA LYS A 70 -11.48 14.63 0.08
C LYS A 70 -11.39 13.80 -1.20
N TRP A 71 -11.67 12.50 -1.06
CA TRP A 71 -11.66 11.50 -2.11
C TRP A 71 -12.98 10.76 -2.09
N THR A 72 -13.64 10.61 -3.23
CA THR A 72 -15.02 10.11 -3.32
C THR A 72 -15.15 9.02 -4.38
N SER A 73 -16.18 8.18 -4.27
CA SER A 73 -16.60 7.27 -5.35
C SER A 73 -18.08 7.50 -5.65
N PRO A 74 -18.51 7.42 -6.92
CA PRO A 74 -19.90 7.60 -7.33
C PRO A 74 -20.79 6.37 -7.03
N GLU A 75 -20.28 5.38 -6.30
CA GLU A 75 -21.03 4.20 -5.91
C GLU A 75 -22.15 4.50 -4.90
N ALA A 76 -23.11 3.58 -4.77
CA ALA A 76 -24.27 3.77 -3.90
C ALA A 76 -23.85 4.07 -2.44
N GLY A 77 -24.41 5.14 -1.88
CA GLY A 77 -24.08 5.62 -0.54
C GLY A 77 -22.98 6.70 -0.50
N ASP A 78 -22.40 7.05 -1.66
CA ASP A 78 -21.38 8.08 -1.81
C ASP A 78 -20.18 7.85 -0.86
N PRO A 79 -19.51 6.68 -0.94
CA PRO A 79 -18.38 6.37 -0.07
C PRO A 79 -17.24 7.37 -0.29
N PHE A 80 -16.60 7.79 0.81
CA PHE A 80 -15.55 8.80 0.78
C PHE A 80 -14.54 8.64 1.91
N LEU A 81 -13.36 9.20 1.69
CA LEU A 81 -12.31 9.43 2.68
C LEU A 81 -11.85 10.90 2.62
N GLU A 82 -11.65 11.51 3.77
CA GLU A 82 -11.12 12.87 3.92
C GLU A 82 -9.91 12.86 4.85
N PHE A 83 -8.76 13.14 4.27
CA PHE A 83 -7.46 13.14 4.94
C PHE A 83 -7.12 14.57 5.36
N ALA A 84 -7.01 14.80 6.67
CA ALA A 84 -6.59 16.06 7.24
C ALA A 84 -5.07 16.11 7.43
N GLU A 85 -4.48 17.30 7.30
CA GLU A 85 -3.03 17.55 7.47
C GLU A 85 -2.49 17.16 8.85
N ASP A 86 -3.37 17.05 9.87
CA ASP A 86 -3.02 16.65 11.23
C ASP A 86 -2.91 15.12 11.42
N GLY A 87 -3.09 14.34 10.34
CA GLY A 87 -3.09 12.87 10.37
C GLY A 87 -4.44 12.26 10.73
N SER A 88 -5.51 13.05 10.91
CA SER A 88 -6.86 12.53 11.09
C SER A 88 -7.46 12.09 9.75
N LEU A 89 -8.19 10.97 9.77
CA LEU A 89 -8.96 10.46 8.64
C LEU A 89 -10.44 10.34 9.02
N LYS A 90 -11.31 10.97 8.24
CA LYS A 90 -12.76 10.82 8.33
C LYS A 90 -13.30 10.20 7.05
N GLY A 91 -14.46 9.57 7.12
CA GLY A 91 -15.06 8.98 5.93
C GLY A 91 -16.43 8.36 6.15
N SER A 92 -16.92 7.73 5.10
CA SER A 92 -18.09 6.88 5.09
C SER A 92 -17.86 5.75 4.10
N ASP A 93 -18.19 4.51 4.46
CA ASP A 93 -18.22 3.38 3.51
C ASP A 93 -19.52 3.34 2.68
N GLY A 94 -20.31 4.41 2.75
CA GLY A 94 -21.63 4.54 2.14
C GLY A 94 -22.81 4.16 3.05
N CYS A 95 -22.54 3.49 4.18
CA CYS A 95 -23.58 3.07 5.14
C CYS A 95 -23.24 3.44 6.59
N ASN A 96 -21.94 3.41 6.91
CA ASN A 96 -21.34 3.56 8.22
C ASN A 96 -20.22 4.60 8.17
N ALA A 97 -20.08 5.38 9.24
CA ALA A 97 -19.04 6.38 9.35
C ALA A 97 -17.67 5.73 9.63
N ILE A 98 -16.61 6.36 9.12
CA ILE A 98 -15.21 6.00 9.36
C ILE A 98 -14.55 7.17 10.09
N SER A 99 -13.82 6.87 11.16
CA SER A 99 -13.00 7.83 11.89
C SER A 99 -11.76 7.10 12.39
N THR A 100 -10.59 7.52 11.92
CA THR A 100 -9.29 6.90 12.25
C THR A 100 -8.17 7.91 12.02
N THR A 101 -6.93 7.45 12.00
CA THR A 101 -5.75 8.23 11.64
C THR A 101 -5.03 7.61 10.45
N TRP A 102 -4.16 8.39 9.83
CA TRP A 102 -3.37 7.97 8.68
C TRP A 102 -1.94 8.51 8.78
N LYS A 103 -1.04 7.89 8.01
CA LYS A 103 0.34 8.33 7.80
C LYS A 103 0.83 7.91 6.41
N VAL A 104 1.94 8.46 5.96
CA VAL A 104 2.64 7.98 4.76
C VAL A 104 3.87 7.18 5.20
N GLU A 105 4.05 6.00 4.63
CA GLU A 105 5.27 5.19 4.74
C GLU A 105 5.77 4.83 3.34
N ASP A 106 7.04 5.17 3.06
CA ASP A 106 7.77 5.02 1.79
C ASP A 106 7.13 5.67 0.57
N ASP A 107 5.91 5.27 0.20
CA ASP A 107 5.06 5.88 -0.84
C ASP A 107 3.62 5.30 -0.75
N THR A 108 3.18 4.94 0.45
CA THR A 108 1.88 4.33 0.68
C THR A 108 1.19 5.04 1.84
N VAL A 109 -0.07 5.38 1.62
CA VAL A 109 -0.94 5.89 2.68
C VAL A 109 -1.34 4.70 3.55
N ILE A 110 -0.93 4.70 4.80
CA ILE A 110 -1.33 3.72 5.80
C ILE A 110 -2.55 4.25 6.54
N ILE A 111 -3.62 3.46 6.56
CA ILE A 111 -4.85 3.77 7.27
C ILE A 111 -4.86 2.92 8.53
N GLU A 112 -4.81 3.56 9.70
CA GLU A 112 -4.82 2.85 10.97
C GLU A 112 -6.13 2.09 11.16
N SER A 113 -6.06 0.94 11.83
CA SER A 113 -7.22 0.07 12.04
C SER A 113 -8.36 0.81 12.74
N PHE A 114 -9.58 0.63 12.27
CA PHE A 114 -10.75 1.28 12.83
C PHE A 114 -11.91 0.32 13.02
N MET A 115 -12.82 0.70 13.90
CA MET A 115 -14.09 0.01 14.09
C MET A 115 -15.20 0.90 13.55
N SER A 116 -16.21 0.28 12.93
CA SER A 116 -17.43 0.97 12.53
C SER A 116 -18.66 0.20 12.97
N THR A 117 -19.80 0.87 12.92
CA THR A 117 -21.10 0.22 13.12
C THR A 117 -21.38 -0.72 11.95
N GLN A 118 -22.12 -1.80 12.16
CA GLN A 118 -22.56 -2.69 11.08
C GLN A 118 -24.05 -2.46 10.79
N LYS A 119 -24.39 -1.26 10.32
CA LYS A 119 -25.76 -0.96 9.88
C LYS A 119 -26.06 -1.69 8.58
N ALA A 120 -27.30 -2.12 8.41
CA ALA A 120 -27.79 -2.62 7.12
C ALA A 120 -28.30 -1.45 6.26
N CYS A 121 -27.69 -1.26 5.09
CA CYS A 121 -28.15 -0.33 4.05
C CYS A 121 -28.44 -1.11 2.77
N ALA A 122 -29.66 -1.01 2.24
CA ALA A 122 -30.03 -1.74 1.04
C ALA A 122 -29.30 -1.16 -0.19
N GLY A 123 -28.64 -2.02 -0.97
CA GLY A 123 -27.99 -1.65 -2.22
C GLY A 123 -26.64 -0.94 -2.07
N VAL A 124 -26.08 -0.86 -0.85
CA VAL A 124 -24.75 -0.29 -0.60
C VAL A 124 -23.74 -1.42 -0.43
N ASP A 125 -22.64 -1.36 -1.16
CA ASP A 125 -21.45 -2.19 -0.90
C ASP A 125 -20.51 -1.43 0.04
N THR A 126 -20.30 -1.97 1.24
CA THR A 126 -19.44 -1.37 2.27
C THR A 126 -17.97 -1.75 2.09
N TRP A 127 -17.50 -1.95 0.86
CA TRP A 127 -16.13 -2.39 0.57
C TRP A 127 -15.07 -1.55 1.27
N LEU A 128 -15.29 -0.23 1.39
CA LEU A 128 -14.36 0.73 1.99
C LEU A 128 -14.15 0.50 3.50
N SER A 129 -15.05 -0.21 4.19
CA SER A 129 -14.84 -0.64 5.59
C SER A 129 -13.64 -1.57 5.77
N LYS A 130 -13.05 -2.09 4.69
CA LYS A 130 -11.86 -2.96 4.73
C LYS A 130 -10.56 -2.21 4.46
N ALA A 131 -10.60 -0.90 4.25
CA ALA A 131 -9.44 -0.10 3.92
C ALA A 131 -8.34 -0.24 4.98
N ALA A 132 -7.12 -0.51 4.53
CA ALA A 132 -5.92 -0.60 5.37
C ALA A 132 -4.77 0.22 4.80
N SER A 133 -4.71 0.36 3.48
CA SER A 133 -3.74 1.23 2.83
C SER A 133 -4.28 1.78 1.51
N ALA A 134 -3.59 2.78 0.97
CA ALA A 134 -3.88 3.29 -0.35
C ALA A 134 -2.61 3.76 -1.09
N SER A 135 -2.68 3.67 -2.42
CA SER A 135 -1.70 4.28 -3.34
C SER A 135 -2.39 5.37 -4.16
N ILE A 136 -1.65 6.39 -4.57
CA ILE A 136 -2.18 7.52 -5.35
C ILE A 136 -1.50 7.55 -6.70
N GLU A 137 -2.31 7.58 -7.76
CA GLU A 137 -1.87 7.72 -9.15
C GLU A 137 -2.63 8.89 -9.77
N GLY A 138 -2.01 10.08 -9.78
CA GLY A 138 -2.67 11.31 -10.22
C GLY A 138 -3.86 11.64 -9.34
N ASN A 139 -5.06 11.67 -9.94
CA ASN A 139 -6.30 12.01 -9.24
C ASN A 139 -7.07 10.79 -8.71
N VAL A 140 -6.48 9.60 -8.79
CA VAL A 140 -7.11 8.34 -8.37
C VAL A 140 -6.33 7.73 -7.20
N MET A 141 -7.05 7.45 -6.12
CA MET A 141 -6.59 6.69 -4.98
C MET A 141 -7.06 5.25 -5.09
N LYS A 142 -6.13 4.30 -5.16
CA LYS A 142 -6.43 2.86 -5.10
C LYS A 142 -6.38 2.39 -3.66
N VAL A 143 -7.50 1.91 -3.15
CA VAL A 143 -7.62 1.44 -1.76
C VAL A 143 -7.40 -0.07 -1.70
N MET A 144 -6.63 -0.51 -0.71
CA MET A 144 -6.28 -1.90 -0.47
C MET A 144 -6.77 -2.37 0.90
N ASP A 145 -7.08 -3.67 1.01
CA ASP A 145 -7.40 -4.31 2.29
C ASP A 145 -6.13 -4.68 3.09
N GLY A 146 -6.32 -5.21 4.31
CA GLY A 146 -5.22 -5.64 5.17
C GLY A 146 -4.35 -6.78 4.62
N GLN A 147 -4.69 -7.35 3.46
CA GLN A 147 -3.88 -8.34 2.74
C GLN A 147 -3.17 -7.73 1.52
N GLY A 148 -3.28 -6.41 1.32
CA GLY A 148 -2.73 -5.70 0.16
C GLY A 148 -3.54 -5.87 -1.12
N LYS A 149 -4.74 -6.47 -1.06
CA LYS A 149 -5.59 -6.63 -2.26
C LYS A 149 -6.30 -5.30 -2.54
N VAL A 150 -6.24 -4.82 -3.78
CA VAL A 150 -7.06 -3.68 -4.22
C VAL A 150 -8.55 -4.04 -4.12
N ILE A 151 -9.31 -3.18 -3.44
CA ILE A 151 -10.73 -3.35 -3.14
C ILE A 151 -11.62 -2.28 -3.77
N GLY A 152 -11.05 -1.14 -4.17
CA GLY A 152 -11.79 -0.07 -4.82
C GLY A 152 -10.91 1.12 -5.16
N GLY A 153 -11.51 2.14 -5.75
CA GLY A 153 -10.87 3.39 -6.09
C GLY A 153 -11.70 4.57 -5.62
N LEU A 154 -11.03 5.66 -5.26
CA LEU A 154 -11.64 6.96 -4.98
C LEU A 154 -10.98 8.00 -5.89
N GLU A 155 -11.73 9.01 -6.32
CA GLU A 155 -11.23 10.13 -7.11
C GLU A 155 -11.10 11.37 -6.20
N LYS A 156 -10.05 12.17 -6.38
CA LYS A 156 -9.88 13.43 -5.63
C LYS A 156 -11.01 14.37 -6.00
N GLU A 157 -11.66 14.94 -5.00
CA GLU A 157 -12.71 15.94 -5.18
C GLU A 157 -12.07 17.27 -5.62
N ASP A 158 -12.50 17.77 -6.78
CA ASP A 158 -12.13 19.11 -7.22
C ASP A 158 -12.74 20.15 -6.28
N LYS A 159 -11.92 21.10 -5.83
CA LYS A 159 -12.29 22.13 -4.85
C LYS A 159 -12.87 23.38 -5.49
#